data_AF-A0A7J4GEE0-F1
#
_entry.id   AF-A0A7J4GEE0-F1
#
_cell.length_a   1.000
_cell.length_b   1.000
_cell.length_c   1.000
_cell.angle_alpha   90.00
_cell.angle_beta   90.00
_cell.angle_gamma   90.00
#
_symmetry.space_group_name_H-M   'P 1'
#
loop_
_entity.id
_entity.type
_entity.pdbx_description
1 polymer ?
#
loop_
_entity_poly.entity_id
_entity_poly.type
_entity_poly.pdbx_seq_one_letter_code
_entity_poly.pdbx_strand_id
1 'polypeptide(L)'
;MVGGMLSGYRVLGFDLETTGLDARKDRIVQYALIGSDVDGSHINLASLVDPRRGIPTAASRIHGISEEDVRGAGSFETHVSAISELIEDAVIVGHNISNFDWRFLELECMRAGVETPIPRAIVDTYSLARKLRIPGRRTLGVLCARYDISIGRAHSADADAGASLLLLWSMMHSHPAEFRGDIDDLQDMLSNRGGSSSRLGPGMQDLEPVAGTNGRLRLSDDGVVIAFGKHKGRTLSELEKLDSRYVDWLLSPSSPIPSKIVSEFVRNQRE
;
A
#
# COMPACT_ATOMS: atom_id res chain seq x y z
N MET A 1 -12.34 -1.25 -10.84
CA MET A 1 -11.20 -0.55 -11.49
C MET A 1 -10.13 -0.30 -10.45
N VAL A 2 -8.86 -0.48 -10.79
CA VAL A 2 -7.71 -0.44 -9.86
C VAL A 2 -7.51 0.95 -9.21
N GLY A 3 -8.15 2.02 -9.69
CA GLY A 3 -8.12 3.35 -9.06
C GLY A 3 -9.31 3.69 -8.16
N GLY A 4 -10.31 2.80 -8.03
CA GLY A 4 -11.54 3.12 -7.29
C GLY A 4 -11.32 3.35 -5.79
N MET A 5 -10.40 2.59 -5.18
CA MET A 5 -10.08 2.65 -3.74
C MET A 5 -9.56 4.04 -3.30
N LEU A 6 -8.85 4.73 -4.18
CA LEU A 6 -8.25 6.04 -3.91
C LEU A 6 -9.14 7.19 -4.39
N SER A 7 -10.26 6.89 -5.06
CA SER A 7 -11.18 7.90 -5.57
C SER A 7 -11.87 8.62 -4.43
N GLY A 8 -11.96 9.95 -4.53
CA GLY A 8 -12.59 10.78 -3.49
C GLY A 8 -11.66 11.14 -2.34
N TYR A 9 -10.38 10.76 -2.41
CA TYR A 9 -9.36 11.14 -1.43
C TYR A 9 -8.29 12.01 -2.07
N ARG A 10 -7.71 12.91 -1.27
CA ARG A 10 -6.40 13.49 -1.54
C ARG A 10 -5.35 12.40 -1.37
N VAL A 11 -4.46 12.24 -2.36
CA VAL A 11 -3.42 11.21 -2.34
C VAL A 11 -2.06 11.86 -2.55
N LEU A 12 -1.19 11.75 -1.55
CA LEU A 12 0.12 12.42 -1.54
C LEU A 12 1.23 11.42 -1.28
N GLY A 13 2.25 11.43 -2.14
CA GLY A 13 3.56 10.90 -1.86
C GLY A 13 4.24 11.76 -0.80
N PHE A 14 4.85 11.13 0.21
CA PHE A 14 5.60 11.78 1.28
C PHE A 14 6.96 11.13 1.48
N ASP A 15 7.99 11.97 1.53
CA ASP A 15 9.38 11.56 1.75
C ASP A 15 10.16 12.71 2.41
N LEU A 16 11.18 12.37 3.19
CA LEU A 16 12.03 13.30 3.93
C LEU A 16 13.52 13.01 3.69
N GLU A 17 14.29 14.10 3.57
CA GLU A 17 15.73 14.04 3.77
C GLU A 17 16.08 14.57 5.16
N THR A 18 17.08 13.96 5.81
CA THR A 18 17.36 14.19 7.23
C THR A 18 18.86 14.30 7.52
N THR A 19 19.21 14.91 8.66
CA THR A 19 20.62 15.00 9.10
C THR A 19 21.22 13.65 9.52
N GLY A 20 20.44 12.57 9.57
CA GLY A 20 20.85 11.25 10.05
C GLY A 20 19.64 10.33 10.26
N LEU A 21 19.87 9.11 10.75
CA LEU A 21 18.85 8.05 10.73
C LEU A 21 18.01 7.91 12.01
N ASP A 22 18.30 8.68 13.07
CA ASP A 22 17.63 8.54 14.35
C ASP A 22 16.77 9.77 14.65
N ALA A 23 15.47 9.64 14.44
CA ALA A 23 14.48 10.70 14.61
C ALA A 23 14.51 11.39 15.98
N ARG A 24 15.04 10.74 17.02
CA ARG A 24 15.17 11.35 18.37
C ARG A 24 16.22 12.45 18.43
N LYS A 25 17.30 12.31 17.67
CA LYS A 25 18.43 13.27 17.66
C LYS A 25 18.52 14.05 16.36
N ASP A 26 18.21 13.42 15.23
CA ASP A 26 18.37 13.96 13.89
C ASP A 26 17.13 14.77 13.48
N ARG A 27 17.32 15.64 12.49
CA ARG A 27 16.36 16.67 12.08
C ARG A 27 16.06 16.56 10.59
N ILE A 28 14.88 17.01 10.19
CA ILE A 28 14.47 17.14 8.79
C ILE A 28 15.28 18.26 8.12
N VAL A 29 15.75 18.03 6.89
CA VAL A 29 16.41 19.04 6.04
C VAL A 29 15.69 19.28 4.72
N GLN A 30 14.85 18.35 4.28
CA GLN A 30 13.93 18.51 3.16
C GLN A 30 12.67 17.71 3.42
N TYR A 31 11.53 18.18 2.92
CA TYR A 31 10.32 17.39 2.81
C TYR A 31 9.70 17.54 1.42
N ALA A 32 8.89 16.57 1.04
CA ALA A 32 8.01 16.66 -0.11
C ALA A 32 6.65 16.01 0.16
N LEU A 33 5.60 16.68 -0.31
CA LEU A 33 4.22 16.23 -0.41
C LEU A 33 3.78 16.48 -1.85
N ILE A 34 3.74 15.43 -2.66
CA ILE A 34 3.40 15.56 -4.08
C ILE A 34 2.28 14.60 -4.44
N GLY A 35 1.38 14.97 -5.36
CA GLY A 35 0.27 14.10 -5.74
C GLY A 35 -0.91 14.87 -6.28
N SER A 36 -2.12 14.51 -5.85
CA SER A 36 -3.35 15.16 -6.29
C SER A 36 -4.35 15.35 -5.15
N ASP A 37 -5.11 16.45 -5.23
CA ASP A 37 -6.25 16.68 -4.36
C ASP A 37 -7.49 15.86 -4.80
N VAL A 38 -8.56 15.92 -4.01
CA VAL A 38 -9.84 15.21 -4.22
C VAL A 38 -10.44 15.50 -5.60
N ASP A 39 -10.27 16.72 -6.12
CA ASP A 39 -10.75 17.15 -7.43
C ASP A 39 -9.81 16.77 -8.59
N GLY A 40 -8.69 16.11 -8.28
CA GLY A 40 -7.64 15.73 -9.24
C GLY A 40 -6.63 16.84 -9.54
N SER A 41 -6.73 18.01 -8.92
CA SER A 41 -5.73 19.08 -9.07
C SER A 41 -4.36 18.63 -8.54
N HIS A 42 -3.29 19.06 -9.20
CA HIS A 42 -1.94 18.67 -8.81
C HIS A 42 -1.47 19.41 -7.55
N ILE A 43 -0.96 18.64 -6.58
CA ILE A 43 -0.30 19.17 -5.39
C ILE A 43 1.20 18.92 -5.52
N ASN A 44 2.00 19.98 -5.30
CA ASN A 44 3.45 19.89 -5.22
C ASN A 44 3.95 20.87 -4.15
N LEU A 45 4.09 20.38 -2.92
CA LEU A 45 4.70 21.10 -1.83
C LEU A 45 6.01 20.42 -1.46
N ALA A 46 7.13 21.03 -1.80
CA ALA A 46 8.45 20.58 -1.40
C ALA A 46 9.30 21.78 -0.96
N SER A 47 10.06 21.63 0.11
CA SER A 47 10.95 22.68 0.60
C SER A 47 12.14 22.09 1.35
N LEU A 48 13.23 22.85 1.36
CA LEU A 48 14.29 22.70 2.35
C LEU A 48 13.79 23.19 3.71
N VAL A 49 14.44 22.71 4.77
CA VAL A 49 14.19 23.09 6.16
C VAL A 49 15.53 23.36 6.84
N ASP A 50 15.67 24.47 7.55
CA ASP A 50 16.80 24.73 8.44
C ASP A 50 16.68 23.81 9.67
N PRO A 51 17.56 22.80 9.83
CA PRO A 51 17.48 21.86 10.94
C PRO A 51 17.94 22.48 12.28
N ARG A 52 18.40 23.74 12.26
CA ARG A 52 18.95 24.48 13.42
C ARG A 52 20.15 23.78 14.06
N ARG A 53 20.86 22.98 13.27
CA ARG A 53 22.07 22.24 13.64
C ARG A 53 22.93 21.97 12.40
N GLY A 54 24.17 21.54 12.61
CA GLY A 54 25.01 21.15 11.49
C GLY A 54 24.52 19.88 10.78
N ILE A 55 24.68 19.85 9.45
CA ILE A 55 24.32 18.70 8.61
C ILE A 55 25.57 17.83 8.43
N PRO A 56 25.60 16.57 8.93
CA PRO A 56 26.77 15.71 8.79
C PRO A 56 27.11 15.45 7.32
N THR A 57 28.40 15.48 6.99
CA THR A 57 28.89 15.23 5.61
C THR A 57 28.41 13.89 5.04
N ALA A 58 28.22 12.88 5.90
CA ALA A 58 27.68 11.59 5.46
C ALA A 58 26.24 11.69 4.93
N ALA A 59 25.39 12.52 5.55
CA ALA A 59 24.02 12.78 5.08
C ALA A 59 24.06 13.63 3.80
N SER A 60 24.82 14.74 3.80
CA SER A 60 24.98 15.59 2.60
C SER A 60 25.51 14.85 1.38
N ARG A 61 26.33 13.80 1.54
CA ARG A 61 26.78 12.97 0.41
C ARG A 61 25.69 12.10 -0.21
N ILE A 62 24.62 11.82 0.54
CA ILE A 62 23.49 11.01 0.08
C ILE A 62 22.51 11.91 -0.68
N HIS A 63 21.99 12.95 -0.01
CA HIS A 63 20.92 13.79 -0.55
C HIS A 63 21.40 15.09 -1.22
N GLY A 64 22.70 15.40 -1.14
CA GLY A 64 23.30 16.57 -1.82
C GLY A 64 23.02 17.93 -1.17
N ILE A 65 22.41 17.97 0.02
CA ILE A 65 22.02 19.22 0.70
C ILE A 65 23.11 19.60 1.72
N SER A 66 23.59 20.83 1.61
CA SER A 66 24.58 21.45 2.49
C SER A 66 23.93 22.42 3.48
N GLU A 67 24.73 22.87 4.46
CA GLU A 67 24.29 23.92 5.40
C GLU A 67 24.02 25.27 4.71
N GLU A 68 24.63 25.51 3.55
CA GLU A 68 24.39 26.73 2.77
C GLU A 68 23.03 26.69 2.08
N ASP A 69 22.62 25.53 1.58
CA ASP A 69 21.34 25.36 0.88
C ASP A 69 20.13 25.60 1.79
N VAL A 70 20.20 25.15 3.04
CA VAL A 70 19.12 25.32 4.03
C VAL A 70 19.10 26.71 4.67
N ARG A 71 20.07 27.57 4.36
CA ARG A 71 20.17 28.89 4.99
C ARG A 71 19.01 29.77 4.57
N GLY A 72 18.19 30.16 5.55
CA GLY A 72 17.02 31.01 5.31
C GLY A 72 15.79 30.24 4.84
N ALA A 73 15.85 28.91 4.75
CA ALA A 73 14.70 28.07 4.39
C ALA A 73 13.58 28.11 5.44
N GLY A 74 13.89 28.52 6.68
CA GLY A 74 12.96 28.49 7.80
C GLY A 74 13.11 27.20 8.60
N SER A 75 12.85 27.25 9.91
CA SER A 75 12.83 26.04 10.74
C SER A 75 11.53 25.27 10.53
N PHE A 76 11.47 24.01 10.99
CA PHE A 76 10.28 23.16 10.82
C PHE A 76 8.96 23.84 11.24
N GLU A 77 8.98 24.63 12.31
CA GLU A 77 7.84 25.39 12.82
C GLU A 77 7.22 26.33 11.78
N THR A 78 8.02 26.81 10.83
CA THR A 78 7.55 27.69 9.75
C THR A 78 6.83 26.93 8.63
N HIS A 79 7.07 25.62 8.52
CA HIS A 79 6.49 24.75 7.48
C HIS A 79 5.32 23.91 7.98
N VAL A 80 5.26 23.63 9.29
CA VAL A 80 4.34 22.63 9.86
C VAL A 80 2.87 22.91 9.54
N SER A 81 2.45 24.17 9.47
CA SER A 81 1.06 24.52 9.14
C SER A 81 0.66 24.02 7.74
N ALA A 82 1.52 24.24 6.73
CA ALA A 82 1.24 23.84 5.36
C ALA A 82 1.33 22.31 5.19
N ILE A 83 2.26 21.68 5.90
CA ILE A 83 2.39 20.21 5.94
C ILE A 83 1.11 19.60 6.54
N SER A 84 0.67 20.08 7.70
CA SER A 84 -0.51 19.56 8.39
C SER A 84 -1.78 19.74 7.57
N GLU A 85 -1.99 20.90 6.94
CA GLU A 85 -3.16 21.15 6.10
C GLU A 85 -3.29 20.16 4.92
N LEU A 86 -2.16 19.77 4.32
CA LEU A 86 -2.15 18.82 3.23
C LEU A 86 -2.33 17.37 3.70
N ILE A 87 -1.76 17.02 4.86
CA ILE A 87 -1.80 15.66 5.40
C ILE A 87 -3.15 15.30 6.00
N GLU A 88 -3.87 16.26 6.57
CA GLU A 88 -5.15 16.02 7.23
C GLU A 88 -6.14 15.34 6.27
N ASP A 89 -6.69 14.19 6.70
CA ASP A 89 -7.61 13.33 5.94
C ASP A 89 -7.09 12.88 4.55
N ALA A 90 -5.78 12.99 4.29
CA ALA A 90 -5.16 12.52 3.06
C ALA A 90 -4.72 11.06 3.17
N VAL A 91 -4.65 10.37 2.02
CA VAL A 91 -3.93 9.11 1.88
C VAL A 91 -2.47 9.43 1.62
N ILE A 92 -1.62 9.15 2.60
CA ILE A 92 -0.18 9.39 2.52
C ILE A 92 0.52 8.12 2.05
N VAL A 93 1.32 8.24 0.99
CA VAL A 93 2.05 7.13 0.37
C VAL A 93 3.54 7.39 0.52
N GLY A 94 4.29 6.41 1.00
CA GLY A 94 5.75 6.54 1.08
C GLY A 94 6.44 5.18 1.06
N HIS A 95 7.76 5.18 1.18
CA HIS A 95 8.55 3.95 1.16
C HIS A 95 9.32 3.77 2.48
N ASN A 96 8.92 2.78 3.29
CA ASN A 96 9.36 2.63 4.68
C ASN A 96 8.96 3.81 5.60
N ILE A 97 7.97 4.59 5.16
CA ILE A 97 7.44 5.81 5.79
C ILE A 97 7.07 5.62 7.27
N SER A 98 6.37 4.53 7.63
CA SER A 98 5.91 4.32 9.01
C SER A 98 7.05 4.14 10.01
N ASN A 99 8.21 3.65 9.56
CA ASN A 99 9.36 3.41 10.43
C ASN A 99 10.39 4.53 10.39
N PHE A 100 10.29 5.45 9.43
CA PHE A 100 11.27 6.49 9.19
C PHE A 100 10.61 7.86 9.14
N ASP A 101 10.10 8.27 7.98
CA ASP A 101 9.65 9.63 7.71
C ASP A 101 8.56 10.10 8.68
N TRP A 102 7.58 9.24 8.94
CA TRP A 102 6.48 9.54 9.84
C TRP A 102 6.97 9.77 11.28
N ARG A 103 7.99 9.01 11.72
CA ARG A 103 8.58 9.18 13.06
C ARG A 103 9.34 10.49 13.20
N PHE A 104 9.98 10.95 12.12
CA PHE A 104 10.59 12.27 12.09
C PHE A 104 9.51 13.35 12.18
N LEU A 105 8.44 13.25 11.39
CA LEU A 105 7.33 14.19 11.43
C LEU A 105 6.71 14.29 12.83
N GLU A 106 6.39 13.15 13.47
CA GLU A 106 5.84 13.10 14.83
C GLU A 106 6.73 13.82 15.85
N LEU A 107 8.04 13.58 15.81
CA LEU A 107 8.98 14.19 16.75
C LEU A 107 9.24 15.66 16.44
N GLU A 108 9.18 16.10 15.19
CA GLU A 108 9.24 17.51 14.84
C GLU A 108 7.98 18.27 15.26
N CYS A 109 6.78 17.70 15.06
CA CYS A 109 5.53 18.25 15.59
C CYS A 109 5.58 18.39 17.12
N MET A 110 6.05 17.35 17.82
CA MET A 110 6.24 17.39 19.27
C MET A 110 7.23 18.49 19.70
N ARG A 111 8.35 18.68 18.99
CA ARG A 111 9.32 19.76 19.26
C ARG A 111 8.74 21.15 19.01
N ALA A 112 7.90 21.28 17.97
CA ALA A 112 7.19 22.50 17.62
C ALA A 112 6.00 22.81 18.56
N GLY A 113 5.63 21.87 19.45
CA GLY A 113 4.50 22.03 20.37
C GLY A 113 3.14 21.97 19.68
N VAL A 114 3.05 21.25 18.56
CA VAL A 114 1.81 21.05 17.79
C VAL A 114 1.46 19.57 17.71
N GLU A 115 0.19 19.27 17.50
CA GLU A 115 -0.25 17.89 17.27
C GLU A 115 0.21 17.41 15.88
N THR A 116 0.57 16.12 15.80
CA THR A 116 0.84 15.49 14.52
C THR A 116 -0.45 15.42 13.71
N PRO A 117 -0.46 15.85 12.43
CA PRO A 117 -1.65 15.75 11.58
C PRO A 117 -2.09 14.30 11.42
N ILE A 118 -3.41 14.08 11.31
CA ILE A 118 -3.99 12.74 11.22
C ILE A 118 -4.38 12.46 9.76
N PRO A 119 -3.62 11.61 9.06
CA PRO A 119 -3.99 11.22 7.71
C PRO A 119 -5.16 10.23 7.74
N ARG A 120 -5.90 10.16 6.64
CA ARG A 120 -6.90 9.11 6.43
C ARG A 120 -6.26 7.73 6.49
N ALA A 121 -5.14 7.56 5.79
CA ALA A 121 -4.35 6.33 5.79
C ALA A 121 -2.88 6.61 5.48
N ILE A 122 -2.00 5.72 5.95
CA ILE A 122 -0.58 5.68 5.57
C ILE A 122 -0.32 4.38 4.82
N VAL A 123 0.07 4.49 3.56
CA VAL A 123 0.40 3.38 2.67
C VAL A 123 1.92 3.30 2.51
N ASP A 124 2.52 2.39 3.26
CA ASP A 124 3.94 2.07 3.14
C ASP A 124 4.19 1.03 2.04
N THR A 125 4.78 1.47 0.92
CA THR A 125 5.08 0.62 -0.23
C THR A 125 6.12 -0.47 0.05
N TYR A 126 7.01 -0.28 1.03
CA TYR A 126 7.92 -1.34 1.48
C TYR A 126 7.15 -2.47 2.17
N SER A 127 6.26 -2.09 3.08
CA SER A 127 5.39 -3.01 3.81
C SER A 127 4.41 -3.72 2.86
N LEU A 128 3.85 -2.99 1.90
CA LEU A 128 3.01 -3.53 0.84
C LEU A 128 3.77 -4.55 -0.02
N ALA A 129 4.99 -4.24 -0.47
CA ALA A 129 5.83 -5.17 -1.22
C ALA A 129 6.09 -6.48 -0.45
N ARG A 130 6.20 -6.43 0.88
CA ARG A 130 6.32 -7.62 1.73
C ARG A 130 5.02 -8.42 1.77
N LYS A 131 3.87 -7.76 1.93
CA LYS A 131 2.53 -8.39 1.97
C LYS A 131 2.21 -9.08 0.64
N LEU A 132 2.50 -8.42 -0.47
CA LEU A 132 2.41 -8.97 -1.83
C LEU A 132 3.48 -10.03 -2.15
N ARG A 133 4.39 -10.32 -1.21
CA ARG A 133 5.47 -11.31 -1.36
C ARG A 133 6.37 -11.07 -2.57
N ILE A 134 6.58 -9.81 -2.94
CA ILE A 134 7.47 -9.45 -4.05
C ILE A 134 8.88 -9.98 -3.73
N PRO A 135 9.51 -10.74 -4.65
CA PRO A 135 10.79 -11.39 -4.38
C PRO A 135 11.97 -10.42 -4.43
N GLY A 136 13.04 -10.75 -3.70
CA GLY A 136 14.30 -10.02 -3.72
C GLY A 136 14.37 -8.85 -2.72
N ARG A 137 15.33 -7.94 -2.97
CA ARG A 137 15.48 -6.69 -2.22
C ARG A 137 14.29 -5.77 -2.49
N ARG A 138 13.90 -5.00 -1.49
CA ARG A 138 12.70 -4.15 -1.51
C ARG A 138 13.00 -2.68 -1.28
N THR A 139 14.23 -2.25 -1.54
CA THR A 139 14.54 -0.81 -1.53
C THR A 139 13.76 -0.13 -2.66
N LEU A 140 13.42 1.15 -2.49
CA LEU A 140 12.65 1.93 -3.47
C LEU A 140 13.21 1.76 -4.88
N GLY A 141 14.50 2.04 -5.07
CA GLY A 141 15.15 1.92 -6.39
C GLY A 141 15.08 0.51 -7.01
N VAL A 142 15.16 -0.57 -6.21
CA VAL A 142 15.05 -1.95 -6.75
C VAL A 142 13.62 -2.25 -7.17
N LEU A 143 12.63 -1.79 -6.41
CA LEU A 143 11.23 -1.98 -6.75
C LEU A 143 10.84 -1.12 -7.96
N CYS A 144 11.25 0.14 -8.01
CA CYS A 144 11.03 1.01 -9.16
C CYS A 144 11.64 0.42 -10.44
N ALA A 145 12.89 -0.05 -10.39
CA ALA A 145 13.50 -0.74 -11.52
C ALA A 145 12.74 -2.01 -11.95
N ARG A 146 12.17 -2.77 -11.01
CA ARG A 146 11.34 -3.96 -11.30
C ARG A 146 10.05 -3.60 -12.03
N TYR A 147 9.50 -2.42 -11.77
CA TYR A 147 8.25 -1.93 -12.35
C TYR A 147 8.48 -0.91 -13.49
N ASP A 148 9.70 -0.85 -14.05
CA ASP A 148 10.08 0.07 -15.13
C ASP A 148 9.85 1.55 -14.81
N ILE A 149 9.94 1.92 -13.52
CA ILE A 149 9.84 3.31 -13.05
C ILE A 149 11.24 3.92 -13.01
N SER A 150 11.44 4.98 -13.80
CA SER A 150 12.69 5.73 -13.82
C SER A 150 12.73 6.77 -12.70
N ILE A 151 13.75 6.72 -11.85
CA ILE A 151 14.02 7.73 -10.82
C ILE A 151 15.19 8.59 -11.29
N GLY A 152 14.93 9.84 -11.66
CA GLY A 152 15.96 10.75 -12.19
C GLY A 152 16.92 11.26 -11.11
N ARG A 153 16.37 11.88 -10.06
CA ARG A 153 17.12 12.46 -8.94
C ARG A 153 16.90 11.66 -7.66
N ALA A 154 17.36 10.41 -7.64
CA ALA A 154 17.27 9.59 -6.42
C ALA A 154 17.92 10.32 -5.23
N HIS A 155 17.34 10.20 -4.03
CA HIS A 155 17.73 10.95 -2.83
C HIS A 155 17.41 12.45 -2.91
N SER A 156 16.28 12.76 -3.53
CA SER A 156 15.60 14.03 -3.41
C SER A 156 14.17 13.74 -3.01
N ALA A 157 13.69 14.39 -1.95
CA ALA A 157 12.41 14.04 -1.35
C ALA A 157 11.24 14.06 -2.36
N ASP A 158 11.22 15.03 -3.29
CA ASP A 158 10.17 15.11 -4.31
C ASP A 158 10.21 13.96 -5.32
N ALA A 159 11.41 13.54 -5.75
CA ALA A 159 11.58 12.43 -6.66
C ALA A 159 11.18 11.10 -6.00
N ASP A 160 11.56 10.87 -4.74
CA ASP A 160 11.29 9.63 -4.03
C ASP A 160 9.83 9.53 -3.55
N ALA A 161 9.21 10.65 -3.19
CA ALA A 161 7.76 10.74 -2.96
C ALA A 161 6.96 10.38 -4.22
N GLY A 162 7.37 10.89 -5.38
CA GLY A 162 6.71 10.61 -6.67
C GLY A 162 6.93 9.18 -7.13
N ALA A 163 8.14 8.67 -6.96
CA ALA A 163 8.46 7.27 -7.22
C ALA A 163 7.61 6.33 -6.35
N SER A 164 7.36 6.68 -5.09
CA SER A 164 6.50 5.91 -4.18
C SER A 164 5.05 5.86 -4.66
N LEU A 165 4.50 6.97 -5.16
CA LEU A 165 3.16 7.00 -5.77
C LEU A 165 3.07 6.13 -7.02
N LEU A 166 4.02 6.27 -7.94
CA LEU A 166 4.07 5.45 -9.15
C LEU A 166 4.22 3.97 -8.80
N LEU A 167 5.02 3.67 -7.77
CA LEU A 167 5.23 2.31 -7.31
C LEU A 167 3.95 1.70 -6.74
N LEU A 168 3.20 2.44 -5.92
CA LEU A 168 1.89 2.01 -5.43
C LEU A 168 0.96 1.68 -6.61
N TRP A 169 0.84 2.61 -7.56
CA TRP A 169 0.02 2.41 -8.75
C TRP A 169 0.40 1.14 -9.53
N SER A 170 1.69 0.92 -9.76
CA SER A 170 2.20 -0.28 -10.46
C SER A 170 1.96 -1.57 -9.68
N MET A 171 2.07 -1.55 -8.35
CA MET A 171 1.75 -2.70 -7.50
C MET A 171 0.26 -3.03 -7.55
N MET A 172 -0.60 -2.02 -7.46
CA MET A 172 -2.05 -2.17 -7.56
C MET A 172 -2.47 -2.74 -8.91
N HIS A 173 -1.86 -2.24 -10.00
CA HIS A 173 -2.14 -2.71 -11.35
C HIS A 173 -1.68 -4.16 -11.59
N SER A 174 -0.56 -4.54 -10.98
CA SER A 174 0.01 -5.89 -11.13
C SER A 174 -0.66 -6.93 -10.23
N HIS A 175 -1.34 -6.51 -9.16
CA HIS A 175 -1.98 -7.39 -8.18
C HIS A 175 -3.44 -6.99 -7.89
N PRO A 176 -4.30 -6.81 -8.91
CA PRO A 176 -5.62 -6.20 -8.74
C PRO A 176 -6.56 -6.99 -7.82
N ALA A 177 -6.31 -8.28 -7.61
CA ALA A 177 -7.08 -9.11 -6.67
C ALA A 177 -6.89 -8.67 -5.20
N GLU A 178 -5.74 -8.09 -4.86
CA GLU A 178 -5.40 -7.66 -3.50
C GLU A 178 -5.94 -6.24 -3.18
N PHE A 179 -6.48 -5.52 -4.16
CA PHE A 179 -6.94 -4.13 -4.05
C PHE A 179 -8.41 -3.97 -4.45
N ARG A 180 -9.27 -4.93 -4.05
CA ARG A 180 -10.71 -4.89 -4.34
C ARG A 180 -11.53 -4.15 -3.28
N GLY A 181 -10.98 -4.01 -2.07
CA GLY A 181 -11.62 -3.34 -0.94
C GLY A 181 -11.51 -1.81 -1.00
N ASP A 182 -11.89 -1.17 0.10
CA ASP A 182 -11.72 0.28 0.29
C ASP A 182 -10.36 0.62 0.95
N ILE A 183 -10.16 1.90 1.25
CA ILE A 183 -8.91 2.37 1.84
C ILE A 183 -8.70 1.87 3.29
N ASP A 184 -9.79 1.62 4.02
CA ASP A 184 -9.74 1.09 5.39
C ASP A 184 -9.23 -0.36 5.38
N ASP A 185 -9.71 -1.16 4.41
CA ASP A 185 -9.22 -2.53 4.20
C ASP A 185 -7.71 -2.57 3.94
N LEU A 186 -7.20 -1.64 3.13
CA LEU A 186 -5.76 -1.53 2.85
C LEU A 186 -4.98 -1.11 4.10
N GLN A 187 -5.51 -0.18 4.89
CA GLN A 187 -4.87 0.28 6.12
C GLN A 187 -4.78 -0.83 7.17
N ASP A 188 -5.83 -1.64 7.33
CA ASP A 188 -5.86 -2.80 8.22
C ASP A 188 -4.86 -3.88 7.79
N MET A 189 -4.72 -4.11 6.47
CA MET A 189 -3.72 -5.02 5.92
C MET A 189 -2.29 -4.61 6.31
N LEU A 190 -2.00 -3.32 6.27
CA LEU A 190 -0.65 -2.76 6.49
C LEU A 190 -0.28 -2.59 7.96
N SER A 191 -1.24 -2.26 8.83
CA SER A 191 -0.99 -1.87 10.22
C SER A 191 -0.71 -3.04 11.19
N ASN A 192 -0.66 -4.29 10.72
CA ASN A 192 -0.41 -5.50 11.54
C ASN A 192 -1.37 -5.66 12.75
N ARG A 193 -2.45 -4.87 12.85
CA ARG A 193 -3.59 -5.13 13.75
C ARG A 193 -4.38 -6.37 13.33
N GLY A 194 -4.13 -6.88 12.12
CA GLY A 194 -4.39 -8.28 11.79
C GLY A 194 -3.44 -9.21 12.54
N GLY A 195 -3.78 -9.53 13.80
CA GLY A 195 -3.21 -10.68 14.49
C GLY A 195 -3.31 -11.91 13.60
N SER A 196 -2.26 -12.75 13.62
CA SER A 196 -2.16 -14.07 12.99
C SER A 196 -3.47 -14.59 12.39
N SER A 197 -3.78 -14.15 11.18
CA SER A 197 -4.81 -14.76 10.39
C SER A 197 -4.45 -14.61 8.94
N SER A 198 -4.26 -15.74 8.30
CA SER A 198 -4.50 -15.90 6.88
C SER A 198 -6.00 -15.72 6.63
N ARG A 199 -6.54 -14.50 6.76
CA ARG A 199 -7.99 -14.27 6.65
C ARG A 199 -8.28 -12.89 6.08
N LEU A 200 -8.04 -12.77 4.78
CA LEU A 200 -8.97 -12.03 3.92
C LEU A 200 -10.30 -12.79 4.04
N GLY A 201 -11.29 -12.20 4.70
CA GLY A 201 -12.62 -12.82 4.89
C GLY A 201 -12.64 -14.11 5.74
N PRO A 202 -13.84 -14.71 5.95
CA PRO A 202 -13.98 -15.99 6.61
C PRO A 202 -13.01 -17.00 6.00
N GLY A 203 -12.15 -17.58 6.84
CA GLY A 203 -11.27 -18.66 6.42
C GLY A 203 -12.10 -19.83 5.90
N MET A 204 -11.47 -20.79 5.22
CA MET A 204 -12.21 -21.93 4.65
C MET A 204 -13.06 -22.70 5.67
N GLN A 205 -12.77 -22.61 6.97
CA GLN A 205 -13.54 -23.23 8.04
C GLN A 205 -14.79 -22.43 8.42
N ASP A 206 -14.75 -21.12 8.16
CA ASP A 206 -15.75 -20.12 8.52
C ASP A 206 -16.82 -19.95 7.41
N LEU A 207 -16.58 -20.48 6.20
CA LEU A 207 -17.56 -20.50 5.10
C LEU A 207 -18.57 -21.64 5.25
N GLU A 208 -19.84 -21.38 4.99
CA GLU A 208 -20.90 -22.39 5.07
C GLU A 208 -20.71 -23.52 4.05
N PRO A 209 -20.69 -24.80 4.47
CA PRO A 209 -20.53 -25.92 3.55
C PRO A 209 -21.77 -26.12 2.68
N VAL A 210 -21.57 -26.36 1.39
CA VAL A 210 -22.65 -26.75 0.49
C VAL A 210 -23.13 -28.16 0.88
N ALA A 211 -24.43 -28.29 1.15
CA ALA A 211 -25.05 -29.55 1.52
C ALA A 211 -24.75 -30.66 0.51
N GLY A 212 -24.49 -31.88 1.00
CA GLY A 212 -24.19 -33.04 0.15
C GLY A 212 -22.78 -33.07 -0.45
N THR A 213 -21.89 -32.13 -0.10
CA THR A 213 -20.51 -32.08 -0.61
C THR A 213 -19.45 -32.48 0.42
N ASN A 214 -19.85 -32.80 1.66
CA ASN A 214 -18.95 -33.06 2.79
C ASN A 214 -17.91 -31.94 3.02
N GLY A 215 -18.34 -30.69 2.84
CA GLY A 215 -17.50 -29.50 3.04
C GLY A 215 -16.44 -29.29 1.96
N ARG A 216 -16.53 -30.00 0.82
CA ARG A 216 -15.64 -29.84 -0.34
C ARG A 216 -16.02 -28.64 -1.22
N LEU A 217 -17.27 -28.20 -1.16
CA LEU A 217 -17.71 -26.91 -1.66
C LEU A 217 -18.21 -26.06 -0.48
N ARG A 218 -17.96 -24.75 -0.54
CA ARG A 218 -18.42 -23.80 0.47
C ARG A 218 -18.96 -22.52 -0.17
N LEU A 219 -19.86 -21.84 0.51
CA LEU A 219 -20.48 -20.59 0.05
C LEU A 219 -19.68 -19.39 0.57
N SER A 220 -19.30 -18.48 -0.32
CA SER A 220 -18.81 -17.14 -0.01
C SER A 220 -19.66 -16.08 -0.70
N ASP A 221 -19.44 -14.80 -0.36
CA ASP A 221 -20.14 -13.66 -0.97
C ASP A 221 -19.89 -13.57 -2.49
N ASP A 222 -18.73 -14.04 -2.95
CA ASP A 222 -18.33 -14.11 -4.36
C ASP A 222 -18.78 -15.41 -5.08
N GLY A 223 -19.50 -16.31 -4.40
CA GLY A 223 -20.04 -17.55 -4.97
C GLY A 223 -19.51 -18.84 -4.35
N VAL A 224 -19.50 -19.94 -5.11
CA VAL A 224 -19.12 -21.26 -4.59
C VAL A 224 -17.61 -21.48 -4.66
N VAL A 225 -16.98 -21.73 -3.52
CA VAL A 225 -15.55 -21.95 -3.36
C VAL A 225 -15.21 -23.43 -3.25
N ILE A 226 -14.14 -23.84 -3.95
CA ILE A 226 -13.56 -25.18 -3.85
C ILE A 226 -12.72 -25.28 -2.56
N ALA A 227 -13.04 -26.22 -1.69
CA ALA A 227 -12.35 -26.39 -0.40
C ALA A 227 -11.34 -27.57 -0.39
N PHE A 228 -11.04 -28.17 -1.56
CA PHE A 228 -10.17 -29.35 -1.68
C PHE A 228 -9.34 -29.35 -2.99
N GLY A 229 -8.33 -30.22 -3.05
CA GLY A 229 -7.53 -30.42 -4.26
C GLY A 229 -6.64 -29.23 -4.64
N LYS A 230 -6.08 -29.28 -5.86
CA LYS A 230 -5.10 -28.31 -6.38
C LYS A 230 -5.63 -26.88 -6.52
N HIS A 231 -6.95 -26.71 -6.55
CA HIS A 231 -7.63 -25.43 -6.74
C HIS A 231 -8.37 -24.96 -5.47
N LYS A 232 -8.00 -25.49 -4.30
CA LYS A 232 -8.54 -25.07 -3.01
C LYS A 232 -8.43 -23.54 -2.82
N GLY A 233 -9.53 -22.91 -2.43
CA GLY A 233 -9.64 -21.47 -2.19
C GLY A 233 -10.13 -20.65 -3.39
N ARG A 234 -10.37 -21.28 -4.56
CA ARG A 234 -10.88 -20.60 -5.76
C ARG A 234 -12.37 -20.80 -5.94
N THR A 235 -13.05 -19.82 -6.53
CA THR A 235 -14.47 -19.97 -6.88
C THR A 235 -14.66 -20.82 -8.14
N LEU A 236 -15.85 -21.39 -8.32
CA LEU A 236 -16.23 -22.08 -9.56
C LEU A 236 -16.12 -21.15 -10.78
N SER A 237 -16.49 -19.87 -10.64
CA SER A 237 -16.40 -18.87 -11.72
C SER A 237 -14.95 -18.59 -12.14
N GLU A 238 -14.03 -18.54 -11.17
CA GLU A 238 -12.60 -18.40 -11.45
C GLU A 238 -12.07 -19.62 -12.21
N LEU A 239 -12.53 -20.82 -11.86
CA LEU A 239 -12.10 -22.06 -12.50
C LEU A 239 -12.62 -22.23 -13.92
N GLU A 240 -13.82 -21.75 -14.25
CA GLU A 240 -14.28 -21.75 -15.64
C GLU A 240 -13.32 -20.97 -16.56
N LYS A 241 -12.73 -19.88 -16.05
CA LYS A 241 -11.77 -19.05 -16.80
C LYS A 241 -10.35 -19.61 -16.79
N LEU A 242 -9.93 -20.20 -15.67
CA LEU A 242 -8.53 -20.60 -15.44
C LEU A 242 -8.23 -22.05 -15.85
N ASP A 243 -9.17 -22.98 -15.64
CA ASP A 243 -8.99 -24.42 -15.89
C ASP A 243 -10.35 -25.09 -16.14
N SER A 244 -10.97 -24.81 -17.28
CA SER A 244 -12.29 -25.36 -17.66
C SER A 244 -12.34 -26.89 -17.61
N ARG A 245 -11.24 -27.56 -17.92
CA ARG A 245 -11.08 -29.02 -17.81
C ARG A 245 -11.27 -29.53 -16.38
N TYR A 246 -10.94 -28.73 -15.37
CA TYR A 246 -11.19 -29.09 -13.98
C TYR A 246 -12.68 -28.99 -13.63
N VAL A 247 -13.39 -28.02 -14.21
CA VAL A 247 -14.86 -27.92 -14.07
C VAL A 247 -15.54 -29.10 -14.77
N ASP A 248 -15.10 -29.48 -15.97
CA ASP A 248 -15.58 -30.68 -16.66
C ASP A 248 -15.34 -31.95 -15.83
N TRP A 249 -14.18 -32.05 -15.17
CA TRP A 249 -13.89 -33.14 -14.26
C TRP A 249 -14.79 -33.12 -13.01
N LEU A 250 -15.08 -31.95 -12.43
CA LEU A 250 -16.01 -31.81 -11.30
C LEU A 250 -17.44 -32.26 -11.66
N LEU A 251 -17.84 -32.08 -12.93
CA LEU A 251 -19.12 -32.53 -13.48
C LEU A 251 -19.11 -34.02 -13.86
N SER A 252 -17.96 -34.67 -13.89
CA SER A 252 -17.83 -36.09 -14.22
C SER A 252 -18.20 -37.01 -13.05
N PRO A 253 -18.59 -38.28 -13.33
CA PRO A 253 -18.82 -39.29 -12.29
C PRO A 253 -17.58 -39.61 -11.43
N SER A 254 -16.38 -39.23 -11.89
CA SER A 254 -15.13 -39.45 -11.16
C SER A 254 -14.84 -38.38 -10.10
N SER A 255 -15.68 -37.35 -10.01
CA SER A 255 -15.58 -36.30 -9.00
C SER A 255 -16.00 -36.81 -7.61
N PRO A 256 -15.35 -36.36 -6.52
CA PRO A 256 -15.79 -36.64 -5.16
C PRO A 256 -17.02 -35.80 -4.73
N ILE A 257 -17.57 -34.99 -5.64
CA ILE A 257 -18.79 -34.19 -5.45
C ILE A 257 -19.85 -34.66 -6.47
N PRO A 258 -21.11 -34.87 -6.05
CA PRO A 258 -22.18 -35.23 -6.97
C PRO A 258 -22.35 -34.20 -8.10
N SER A 259 -22.30 -34.65 -9.35
CA SER A 259 -22.35 -33.79 -10.55
C SER A 259 -23.61 -32.92 -10.63
N LYS A 260 -24.74 -33.39 -10.08
CA LYS A 260 -26.00 -32.62 -9.98
C LYS A 260 -25.84 -31.33 -9.18
N ILE A 261 -25.09 -31.38 -8.08
CA ILE A 261 -24.85 -30.23 -7.20
C ILE A 261 -23.95 -29.22 -7.92
N VAL A 262 -22.88 -29.68 -8.57
CA VAL A 262 -21.98 -28.81 -9.35
C VAL A 262 -22.72 -28.14 -10.51
N SER A 263 -23.57 -28.88 -11.21
CA SER A 263 -24.35 -28.37 -12.36
C SER A 263 -25.32 -27.25 -11.98
N GLU A 264 -25.91 -27.33 -10.79
CA GLU A 264 -26.83 -26.30 -10.27
C GLU A 264 -26.12 -24.95 -10.10
N PHE A 265 -24.93 -24.96 -9.51
CA PHE A 265 -24.14 -23.73 -9.32
C PHE A 265 -23.51 -23.21 -10.60
N VAL A 266 -23.07 -24.09 -11.50
CA VAL A 266 -22.55 -23.67 -12.81
C VAL A 266 -23.65 -23.02 -13.66
N ARG A 267 -24.90 -23.50 -13.57
CA ARG A 267 -26.04 -22.93 -14.30
C ARG A 267 -26.45 -21.56 -13.75
N ASN A 268 -26.54 -21.42 -12.43
CA ASN A 268 -26.96 -20.17 -11.78
C ASN A 268 -25.94 -19.02 -11.92
N GLN A 269 -24.73 -19.28 -12.43
CA GLN A 269 -23.71 -18.25 -12.69
C GLN A 269 -23.69 -17.76 -14.14
N ARG A 270 -24.52 -18.33 -15.01
CA ARG A 270 -24.65 -17.95 -16.43
C ARG A 270 -25.94 -17.18 -16.73
N GLU A 271 -26.78 -16.96 -15.73
CA GLU A 271 -27.95 -16.07 -15.72
C GLU A 271 -27.59 -14.75 -15.05
#